data_AF-A0AAW4DRM0-F1
#
_entry.id   AF-A0AAW4DRM0-F1
#
_cell.length_a   1.000
_cell.length_b   1.000
_cell.length_c   1.000
_cell.angle_alpha   90.00
_cell.angle_beta   90.00
_cell.angle_gamma   90.00
#
_symmetry.space_group_name_H-M   'P 1'
#
loop_
_entity.id
_entity.type
_entity.pdbx_description
1 polymer ?
#
loop_
_entity_poly.entity_id
_entity_poly.type
_entity_poly.pdbx_seq_one_letter_code
_entity_poly.pdbx_strand_id
1 'polypeptide(L)' 'MEDKVLRLIEEAMEADEGSLSKGQNLDWDSIAVVTFMSLADEHLGKSLSANRLNACKSVDDVISLVTE' A
#
# COMPACT_ATOMS: atom_id res chain seq x y z
N MET A 1 -11.27 6.71 2.14
CA MET A 1 -10.71 5.35 1.94
C MET A 1 -9.29 5.45 1.42
N GLU A 2 -9.07 6.25 0.37
CA GLU A 2 -7.75 6.53 -0.21
C GLU A 2 -6.72 7.04 0.83
N ASP A 3 -7.07 8.04 1.65
CA ASP A 3 -6.15 8.55 2.68
C ASP A 3 -5.77 7.50 3.73
N LYS A 4 -6.65 6.52 3.98
CA LYS A 4 -6.35 5.40 4.88
C LYS A 4 -5.36 4.46 4.23
N VAL A 5 -5.55 4.12 2.95
CA VAL A 5 -4.61 3.28 2.19
C VAL A 5 -3.23 3.95 2.14
N LEU A 6 -3.19 5.25 1.89
CA LEU A 6 -1.94 6.01 1.82
C LEU A 6 -1.14 5.91 3.13
N ARG A 7 -1.80 6.11 4.27
CA ARG A 7 -1.17 5.96 5.59
C ARG A 7 -0.65 4.54 5.85
N LEU A 8 -1.38 3.52 5.41
CA LEU A 8 -0.92 2.14 5.54
C LEU A 8 0.30 1.84 4.64
N ILE A 9 0.39 2.48 3.47
CA ILE A 9 1.59 2.40 2.62
C ILE A 9 2.77 3.09 3.32
N GLU A 10 2.56 4.29 3.87
CA GLU A 10 3.59 5.02 4.63
C GLU A 10 4.09 4.19 5.82
N GLU A 11 3.17 3.61 6.60
CA GLU A 11 3.49 2.74 7.73
C GLU A 11 4.28 1.49 7.29
N ALA A 12 3.84 0.83 6.21
CA ALA A 12 4.53 -0.36 5.70
C ALA A 12 5.95 -0.07 5.19
N MET A 13 6.17 1.15 4.68
CA MET A 13 7.47 1.62 4.18
C MET A 13 8.32 2.29 5.27
N GLU A 14 7.84 2.36 6.52
CA GLU A 14 8.47 3.12 7.60
C GLU A 14 8.74 4.59 7.20
N ALA A 15 7.86 5.18 6.39
CA ALA A 15 7.96 6.54 5.91
C ALA A 15 7.23 7.52 6.84
N ASP A 16 7.64 8.80 6.82
CA ASP A 16 6.98 9.84 7.61
C ASP A 16 5.52 10.04 7.17
N GLU A 17 4.63 10.34 8.11
CA GLU A 17 3.21 10.61 7.82
C GLU A 17 3.07 11.82 6.87
N GLY A 18 2.36 11.63 5.77
CA GLY A 18 2.15 12.65 4.73
C GLY A 18 3.35 12.84 3.80
N SER A 19 4.35 11.97 3.85
CA SER A 19 5.49 11.99 2.91
C SER A 19 5.14 11.41 1.53
N LEU A 20 4.13 10.54 1.45
CA LEU A 20 3.66 9.99 0.18
C LEU A 20 2.50 10.81 -0.39
N SER A 21 2.41 10.82 -1.72
CA SER A 21 1.33 11.50 -2.44
C SER A 21 0.71 10.59 -3.49
N LYS A 22 -0.55 10.86 -3.84
CA LYS A 22 -1.21 10.20 -4.98
C LYS A 22 -0.41 10.42 -6.26
N GLY A 23 -0.44 9.45 -7.15
CA GLY A 23 0.35 9.43 -8.39
C GLY A 23 1.86 9.29 -8.20
N GLN A 24 2.37 9.22 -6.95
CA GLN A 24 3.79 8.98 -6.71
C GLN A 24 4.14 7.53 -7.04
N ASN A 25 5.32 7.32 -7.64
CA ASN A 25 5.89 6.00 -7.82
C ASN A 25 6.28 5.38 -6.48
N LEU A 26 6.00 4.08 -6.33
CA LEU A 26 6.42 3.28 -5.20
C LEU A 26 7.70 2.52 -5.54
N ASP A 27 8.67 2.61 -4.64
CA ASP A 27 9.89 1.79 -4.65
C ASP A 27 9.99 1.07 -3.31
N TRP A 28 8.95 0.28 -3.02
CA TRP A 28 8.87 -0.52 -1.80
C TRP A 28 9.53 -1.89 -2.01
N ASP A 29 10.14 -2.42 -0.97
CA ASP A 29 10.76 -3.74 -1.01
C ASP A 29 9.79 -4.87 -0.63
N SER A 30 10.27 -6.11 -0.67
CA SER A 30 9.47 -7.28 -0.30
C SER A 30 8.99 -7.25 1.15
N ILE A 31 9.69 -6.55 2.06
CA ILE A 31 9.29 -6.44 3.46
C ILE A 31 8.09 -5.50 3.55
N ALA A 32 8.18 -4.31 2.95
CA ALA A 32 7.08 -3.36 2.89
C ALA A 32 5.83 -3.96 2.23
N VAL A 33 5.99 -4.76 1.15
CA VAL A 33 4.86 -5.46 0.53
C VAL A 33 4.18 -6.44 1.49
N VAL A 34 4.95 -7.27 2.20
CA VAL A 34 4.40 -8.23 3.17
C VAL A 34 3.78 -7.53 4.37
N THR A 35 4.39 -6.45 4.86
CA THR A 35 3.82 -5.62 5.94
C THR A 35 2.49 -5.02 5.51
N PHE A 36 2.42 -4.44 4.30
CA PHE A 36 1.19 -3.88 3.77
C PHE A 36 0.08 -4.93 3.61
N MET A 37 0.42 -6.17 3.21
CA MET A 37 -0.55 -7.27 3.14
C MET A 37 -1.23 -7.52 4.49
N SER A 38 -0.45 -7.58 5.57
CA SER A 38 -0.98 -7.77 6.93
C SER A 38 -1.84 -6.58 7.36
N LEU A 39 -1.36 -5.35 7.14
CA LEU A 39 -2.09 -4.13 7.47
C LEU A 39 -3.42 -4.01 6.70
N ALA A 40 -3.45 -4.39 5.42
CA ALA A 40 -4.65 -4.39 4.61
C ALA A 40 -5.68 -5.42 5.11
N ASP A 41 -5.25 -6.60 5.54
CA ASP A 41 -6.12 -7.61 6.13
C ASP A 41 -6.73 -7.10 7.45
N GLU A 42 -5.89 -6.59 8.35
CA GLU A 42 -6.30 -6.14 9.69
C GLU A 42 -7.18 -4.88 9.66
N HIS A 43 -6.80 -3.88 8.88
CA HIS A 43 -7.47 -2.58 8.90
C HIS A 43 -8.53 -2.40 7.83
N LEU A 44 -8.45 -3.13 6.72
CA LEU A 44 -9.36 -3.00 5.58
C LEU A 44 -10.18 -4.27 5.33
N GLY A 45 -9.85 -5.40 5.98
CA GLY A 45 -10.50 -6.68 5.73
C GLY A 45 -10.22 -7.23 4.33
N LYS A 46 -9.08 -6.85 3.73
CA LYS A 46 -8.70 -7.19 2.35
C LYS A 46 -7.49 -8.12 2.35
N SER A 47 -7.71 -9.36 1.93
CA SER A 47 -6.62 -10.31 1.69
C SER A 47 -6.03 -10.10 0.29
N LEU A 48 -4.88 -9.43 0.23
CA LEU A 48 -4.17 -9.10 -1.01
C LEU A 48 -3.04 -10.10 -1.26
N SER A 49 -2.76 -10.41 -2.54
CA SER A 49 -1.64 -11.30 -2.88
C SER A 49 -0.38 -10.49 -3.23
N ALA A 50 0.77 -11.01 -2.80
CA ALA A 50 2.08 -10.39 -3.06
C ALA A 50 2.31 -10.15 -4.57
N ASN A 51 1.87 -11.06 -5.44
CA ASN A 51 2.04 -10.91 -6.88
C ASN A 51 1.29 -9.69 -7.44
N ARG A 52 0.09 -9.38 -6.92
CA ARG A 52 -0.68 -8.20 -7.34
C ARG A 52 -0.05 -6.90 -6.82
N LEU A 53 0.44 -6.93 -5.58
CA LEU A 53 1.12 -5.78 -4.98
C LEU A 53 2.46 -5.48 -5.65
N ASN A 54 3.26 -6.50 -5.97
CA ASN A 54 4.51 -6.35 -6.73
C ASN A 54 4.29 -5.80 -8.14
N ALA A 55 3.09 -5.92 -8.70
CA ALA A 55 2.74 -5.32 -9.99
C ALA A 55 2.35 -3.84 -9.88
N CYS A 56 2.06 -3.34 -8.67
CA CYS A 56 1.75 -1.93 -8.42
C CYS A 56 3.05 -1.10 -8.46
N LYS A 57 3.06 -0.06 -9.29
CA LYS A 57 4.23 0.82 -9.47
C LYS A 57 4.03 2.20 -8.85
N SER A 58 2.80 2.53 -8.50
CA SER A 58 2.42 3.81 -7.93
C SER A 58 1.42 3.64 -6.79
N VAL A 59 1.30 4.70 -5.98
CA VAL A 59 0.29 4.81 -4.93
C VAL A 59 -1.12 4.57 -5.49
N ASP A 60 -1.39 5.07 -6.71
CA ASP A 60 -2.70 4.94 -7.35
C ASP A 60 -3.03 3.50 -7.74
N ASP A 61 -2.02 2.71 -8.13
CA ASP A 61 -2.20 1.28 -8.43
C ASP A 61 -2.64 0.51 -7.18
N VAL A 62 -2.01 0.80 -6.04
CA VAL A 62 -2.34 0.16 -4.75
C VAL A 62 -3.74 0.58 -4.30
N ILE A 63 -4.08 1.86 -4.39
CA ILE A 63 -5.43 2.35 -4.09
C ILE A 63 -6.45 1.62 -4.96
N SER A 64 -6.22 1.56 -6.27
CA SER A 64 -7.10 0.89 -7.23
C SER A 64 -7.31 -0.58 -6.88
N LEU A 65 -6.21 -1.29 -6.58
CA LEU A 65 -6.22 -2.70 -6.17
C LEU A 65 -7.06 -2.95 -4.91
N VAL A 66 -6.98 -2.06 -3.93
CA VAL A 66 -7.73 -2.18 -2.66
C VAL A 66 -9.22 -1.90 -2.86
N THR A 67 -9.56 -0.96 -3.75
CA THR A 67 -10.94 -0.50 -3.97
C THR A 67 -11.76 -1.35 -4.95
N GLU A 68 -11.14 -2.32 -5.63
CA GLU A 68 -11.83 -3.35 -6.41
C GLU A 68 -12.72 -4.25 -5.52
#